data_AF-A0A6M3M145-F1
#
_entry.id   AF-A0A6M3M145-F1
#
_cell.length_a   1.000
_cell.length_b   1.000
_cell.length_c   1.000
_cell.angle_alpha   90.00
_cell.angle_beta   90.00
_cell.angle_gamma   90.00
#
_symmetry.space_group_name_H-M   'P 1'
#
loop_
_entity.id
_entity.type
_entity.pdbx_description
1 polymer ?
#
loop_
_entity_poly.entity_id
_entity_poly.type
_entity_poly.pdbx_seq_one_letter_code
_entity_poly.pdbx_strand_id
1 'polypeptide(L)'
;MAKELRKRVFEKEAELTVSRTVLKQTQPLKTKRMKIRPFVTQPAMVTVKYGVTVGLPNFGSARADIQLTVPCYKEEMLEVYKETREIVDKLIEKEAVRFGEKAEE
;
A
#
# COMPACT_ATOMS: atom_id res chain seq x y z
N MET A 1 -15.96 14.05 24.06
CA MET A 1 -16.36 14.44 22.69
C MET A 1 -15.70 13.61 21.56
N ALA A 2 -14.41 13.24 21.61
CA ALA A 2 -13.78 12.44 20.54
C ALA A 2 -14.23 10.95 20.45
N LYS A 3 -14.76 10.37 21.54
CA LYS A 3 -15.22 8.96 21.57
C LYS A 3 -16.56 8.73 20.86
N GLU A 4 -17.45 9.73 20.81
CA GLU A 4 -18.78 9.59 20.20
C GLU A 4 -18.74 9.69 18.67
N LEU A 5 -17.84 10.53 18.13
CA LEU A 5 -17.59 10.63 16.69
C LEU A 5 -17.08 9.31 16.11
N ARG A 6 -16.28 8.53 16.86
CA ARG A 6 -15.80 7.21 16.41
C ARG A 6 -16.89 6.13 16.36
N LYS A 7 -17.92 6.22 17.22
CA LYS A 7 -19.00 5.21 17.23
C LYS A 7 -20.02 5.41 16.11
N ARG A 8 -20.27 6.64 15.66
CA ARG A 8 -21.25 6.93 14.58
C ARG A 8 -20.79 6.52 13.18
N VAL A 9 -19.50 6.20 12.99
CA VAL A 9 -18.92 5.86 11.68
C VAL A 9 -19.19 4.41 11.26
N PHE A 10 -19.70 3.56 12.17
CA PHE A 10 -19.87 2.13 11.88
C PHE A 10 -21.12 1.76 11.06
N GLU A 11 -22.09 2.67 10.86
CA GLU A 11 -23.39 2.31 10.25
C GLU A 11 -23.82 3.16 9.04
N LYS A 12 -23.08 4.20 8.64
CA LYS A 12 -23.50 5.05 7.51
C LYS A 12 -22.33 5.30 6.55
N GLU A 13 -22.62 5.12 5.26
CA GLU A 13 -21.77 5.48 4.13
C GLU A 13 -21.06 6.81 4.41
N ALA A 14 -19.72 6.80 4.42
CA ALA A 14 -18.95 7.97 4.80
C ALA A 14 -18.64 8.82 3.56
N GLU A 15 -19.00 10.10 3.59
CA GLU A 15 -18.53 11.11 2.65
C GLU A 15 -17.25 11.75 3.21
N LEU A 16 -16.13 11.62 2.50
CA LEU A 16 -14.83 12.13 2.95
C LEU A 16 -14.38 13.29 2.05
N THR A 17 -14.22 14.48 2.63
CA THR A 17 -13.74 15.67 1.91
C THR A 17 -12.22 15.66 1.87
N VAL A 18 -11.64 15.31 0.73
CA VAL A 18 -10.17 15.28 0.55
C VAL A 18 -9.70 16.66 0.03
N SER A 19 -8.84 17.33 0.80
CA SER A 19 -8.16 18.54 0.37
C SER A 19 -6.78 18.20 -0.21
N ARG A 20 -6.49 18.66 -1.43
CA ARG A 20 -5.15 18.57 -2.03
C ARG A 20 -4.59 19.97 -2.15
N THR A 21 -3.57 20.27 -1.35
CA THR A 21 -2.85 21.55 -1.40
C THR A 21 -1.67 21.39 -2.34
N VAL A 22 -1.66 22.09 -3.47
CA VAL A 22 -0.49 22.19 -4.34
C VAL A 22 -0.09 23.66 -4.41
N LEU A 23 1.05 23.99 -3.81
CA LEU A 23 1.81 25.25 -3.98
C LEU A 23 0.99 26.56 -4.03
N LYS A 24 0.64 27.10 -2.85
CA LYS A 24 0.27 28.52 -2.57
C LYS A 24 -0.83 29.17 -3.44
N GLN A 25 -1.52 28.45 -4.32
CA GLN A 25 -2.66 28.98 -5.06
C GLN A 25 -3.97 28.41 -4.48
N THR A 26 -4.72 29.28 -3.81
CA THR A 26 -6.05 28.99 -3.29
C THR A 26 -7.07 29.03 -4.44
N GLN A 27 -7.08 28.01 -5.29
CA GLN A 27 -8.20 27.80 -6.21
C GLN A 27 -9.31 27.04 -5.49
N PRO A 28 -10.61 27.33 -5.76
CA PRO A 28 -11.72 26.66 -5.11
C PRO A 28 -11.66 25.15 -5.40
N LEU A 29 -11.44 24.37 -4.34
CA LEU A 29 -11.21 22.94 -4.39
C LEU A 29 -12.40 22.22 -5.05
N LYS A 30 -12.13 21.41 -6.08
CA LYS A 30 -13.11 20.45 -6.62
C LYS A 30 -13.43 19.41 -5.55
N THR A 31 -14.54 19.61 -4.84
CA THR A 31 -15.07 18.66 -3.86
C THR A 31 -15.51 17.38 -4.58
N LYS A 32 -14.69 16.33 -4.52
CA LYS A 32 -15.04 15.02 -5.06
C LYS A 32 -15.69 14.19 -3.96
N ARG A 33 -16.99 13.92 -4.08
CA ARG A 33 -17.71 12.99 -3.21
C ARG A 33 -17.36 11.56 -3.63
N MET A 34 -16.83 10.77 -2.70
CA MET A 34 -16.49 9.37 -2.95
C MET A 34 -17.24 8.52 -1.93
N LYS A 35 -18.01 7.54 -2.42
CA LYS A 35 -18.75 6.61 -1.57
C LYS A 35 -17.78 5.53 -1.09
N ILE A 36 -17.45 5.55 0.20
CA ILE A 36 -16.61 4.52 0.81
C ILE A 36 -17.53 3.53 1.52
N ARG A 37 -17.39 2.24 1.18
CA ARG A 37 -18.08 1.14 1.88
C ARG A 37 -17.16 0.65 3.01
N PRO A 38 -17.55 0.79 4.29
CA PRO A 38 -16.79 0.19 5.38
C PRO A 38 -16.89 -1.34 5.30
N PHE A 39 -15.84 -2.02 5.74
CA PHE A 39 -15.89 -3.47 5.92
C PHE A 39 -16.88 -3.80 7.04
N VAL A 40 -17.84 -4.68 6.75
CA VAL A 40 -18.90 -5.11 7.69
C VAL A 40 -18.30 -5.95 8.83
N THR A 41 -17.17 -6.59 8.59
CA THR A 41 -16.48 -7.48 9.52
C THR A 41 -15.01 -7.10 9.67
N GLN A 42 -14.36 -7.59 10.72
CA GLN A 42 -12.92 -7.39 10.88
C GLN A 42 -12.19 -8.04 9.69
N PRO A 43 -11.43 -7.24 8.89
CA PRO A 43 -10.78 -7.74 7.70
C PRO A 43 -9.65 -8.69 8.07
N ALA A 44 -9.40 -9.67 7.20
CA ALA A 44 -8.18 -10.43 7.25
C ALA A 44 -7.02 -9.57 6.73
N MET A 45 -5.82 -9.77 7.28
CA MET A 45 -4.63 -9.04 6.86
C MET A 45 -3.69 -10.03 6.18
N VAL A 46 -3.50 -9.89 4.87
CA VAL A 46 -2.51 -10.68 4.13
C VAL A 46 -1.21 -9.90 4.09
N THR A 47 -0.16 -10.48 4.65
CA THR A 47 1.18 -9.89 4.63
C THR A 47 2.09 -10.77 3.80
N VAL A 48 2.74 -10.18 2.80
CA VAL A 48 3.73 -10.85 1.97
C VAL A 48 5.05 -10.10 2.10
N LYS A 49 6.11 -10.83 2.47
CA LYS A 49 7.46 -10.29 2.64
C LYS A 49 8.42 -11.09 1.77
N TYR A 50 9.08 -10.41 0.85
CA TYR A 50 10.16 -10.97 0.03
C TYR A 50 11.45 -10.22 0.30
N GLY A 51 12.56 -10.93 0.27
CA GLY A 51 13.88 -10.36 0.42
C GLY A 51 14.83 -10.95 -0.60
N VAL A 52 15.57 -10.09 -1.30
CA VAL A 52 16.63 -10.50 -2.23
C VAL A 52 17.93 -9.90 -1.75
N THR A 53 18.98 -10.72 -1.78
CA THR A 53 20.35 -10.28 -1.48
C THR A 53 21.11 -10.18 -2.79
N VAL A 54 21.59 -8.99 -3.13
CA VAL A 54 22.36 -8.70 -4.33
C VAL A 54 23.83 -8.50 -3.93
N GLY A 55 24.74 -9.21 -4.59
CA GLY A 55 26.18 -8.99 -4.45
C GLY A 55 26.62 -7.74 -5.19
N LEU A 56 27.35 -6.85 -4.51
CA LEU A 56 27.92 -5.65 -5.10
C LEU A 56 29.39 -5.92 -5.52
N PRO A 57 29.90 -5.23 -6.55
CA PRO A 57 31.27 -5.42 -7.06
C PRO A 57 32.36 -5.08 -6.02
N ASN A 58 32.03 -4.26 -5.02
CA ASN A 58 32.96 -3.81 -3.98
C ASN A 58 33.13 -4.80 -2.81
N PHE A 59 32.92 -6.11 -3.03
CA PHE A 59 32.87 -7.14 -1.97
C PHE A 59 31.80 -6.88 -0.90
N GLY A 60 30.82 -6.03 -1.18
CA GLY A 60 29.68 -5.74 -0.32
C GLY A 60 28.44 -6.53 -0.73
N SER A 61 27.47 -6.66 0.17
CA SER A 61 26.15 -7.21 -0.15
C SER A 61 25.07 -6.22 0.24
N ALA A 62 24.13 -5.96 -0.68
CA ALA A 62 22.92 -5.21 -0.38
C ALA A 62 21.74 -6.17 -0.26
N ARG A 63 20.92 -6.00 0.78
CA ARG A 63 19.66 -6.75 0.94
C ARG A 63 18.49 -5.80 0.76
N ALA A 64 17.61 -6.11 -0.19
CA ALA A 64 16.36 -5.39 -0.38
C ALA A 64 15.22 -6.27 0.14
N ASP A 65 14.50 -5.79 1.14
CA ASP A 65 13.28 -6.41 1.65
C ASP A 65 12.07 -5.57 1.24
N ILE A 66 11.08 -6.22 0.63
CA ILE A 66 9.80 -5.60 0.23
C ILE A 66 8.70 -6.30 1.00
N GLN A 67 7.88 -5.49 1.68
CA GLN A 67 6.74 -5.96 2.46
C GLN A 67 5.49 -5.24 1.99
N LEU A 68 4.46 -6.02 1.62
CA LEU A 68 3.13 -5.50 1.32
C LEU A 68 2.12 -6.11 2.29
N THR A 69 1.29 -5.25 2.87
CA THR A 69 0.21 -5.63 3.78
C THR A 69 -1.11 -5.15 3.18
N VAL A 70 -2.01 -6.08 2.86
CA VAL A 70 -3.29 -5.79 2.22
C VAL A 70 -4.44 -6.32 3.07
N PRO A 71 -5.43 -5.47 3.44
CA PRO A 71 -6.65 -5.94 4.07
C PRO A 71 -7.57 -6.60 3.02
N CYS A 72 -8.09 -7.79 3.32
CA CYS A 72 -9.03 -8.50 2.45
C CYS A 72 -10.20 -9.11 3.23
N TYR A 73 -11.27 -9.49 2.52
CA TYR A 73 -12.29 -10.34 3.09
C TYR A 73 -11.71 -11.75 3.33
N LYS A 74 -12.26 -12.46 4.32
CA LYS A 74 -11.76 -13.79 4.71
C LYS A 74 -11.88 -14.81 3.58
N GLU A 75 -12.92 -14.69 2.76
CA GLU A 75 -13.23 -15.61 1.66
C GLU A 75 -12.27 -15.43 0.47
N GLU A 76 -11.76 -14.20 0.27
CA GLU A 76 -10.91 -13.84 -0.87
C GLU A 76 -9.41 -13.95 -0.58
N MET A 77 -9.02 -14.48 0.59
CA MET A 77 -7.63 -14.48 1.05
C MET A 77 -6.66 -15.12 0.05
N LEU A 78 -7.07 -16.22 -0.60
CA LEU A 78 -6.23 -16.96 -1.54
C LEU A 78 -6.00 -16.19 -2.85
N GLU A 79 -7.01 -15.47 -3.32
CA GLU A 79 -6.93 -14.67 -4.55
C GLU A 79 -6.07 -13.44 -4.31
N VAL A 80 -6.35 -12.71 -3.22
CA VAL A 80 -5.57 -11.53 -2.84
C VAL A 80 -4.11 -11.86 -2.55
N TYR A 81 -3.83 -13.05 -1.98
CA TYR A 81 -2.46 -13.51 -1.81
C TYR A 81 -1.72 -13.66 -3.15
N LYS A 82 -2.35 -14.25 -4.18
CA LYS A 82 -1.74 -14.41 -5.51
C LYS A 82 -1.44 -13.05 -6.14
N GLU A 83 -2.41 -12.14 -6.12
CA GLU A 83 -2.20 -10.78 -6.66
C GLU A 83 -1.11 -10.02 -5.91
N THR A 84 -1.15 -10.07 -4.58
CA THR A 84 -0.16 -9.40 -3.73
C THR A 84 1.25 -9.96 -3.98
N ARG A 85 1.36 -11.28 -4.15
CA ARG A 85 2.63 -11.92 -4.50
C ARG A 85 3.15 -11.44 -5.85
N GLU A 86 2.32 -11.44 -6.89
CA GLU A 86 2.75 -10.96 -8.23
C GLU A 86 3.23 -9.51 -8.20
N ILE A 87 2.60 -8.66 -7.38
CA ILE A 87 3.02 -7.26 -7.21
C ILE A 87 4.39 -7.21 -6.55
N VAL A 88 4.58 -7.96 -5.47
CA VAL A 88 5.86 -7.96 -4.75
C VAL A 88 6.99 -8.54 -5.62
N ASP A 89 6.72 -9.61 -6.38
CA ASP A 89 7.68 -10.19 -7.33
C ASP A 89 8.10 -9.15 -8.40
N LYS A 90 7.14 -8.44 -9.01
CA LYS A 90 7.45 -7.36 -9.97
C LYS A 90 8.26 -6.22 -9.35
N LEU A 91 8.02 -5.90 -8.08
CA LEU A 91 8.76 -4.84 -7.39
C LEU A 91 10.18 -5.28 -7.05
N ILE A 92 10.37 -6.55 -6.68
CA ILE A 92 11.69 -7.06 -6.30
C ILE A 92 12.59 -7.25 -7.53
N GLU A 93 12.03 -7.66 -8.66
CA GLU A 93 12.75 -7.71 -9.94
C GLU A 93 13.23 -6.33 -10.37
N LYS A 94 12.37 -5.30 -10.25
CA LYS A 94 12.76 -3.91 -10.55
C LYS A 94 13.88 -3.41 -9.66
N GLU A 95 13.82 -3.69 -8.36
CA GLU A 95 14.89 -3.31 -7.44
C GLU A 95 16.17 -4.10 -7.75
N ALA A 96 16.08 -5.40 -8.06
CA ALA A 96 17.24 -6.21 -8.43
C ALA A 96 17.94 -5.67 -9.69
N VAL A 97 17.19 -5.30 -10.74
CA VAL A 97 17.74 -4.65 -11.95
C VAL A 97 18.39 -3.32 -11.60
N ARG A 98 17.73 -2.48 -10.79
CA ARG A 98 18.29 -1.20 -10.36
C ARG A 98 19.61 -1.33 -9.60
N PHE A 99 19.76 -2.37 -8.78
CA PHE A 99 21.02 -2.65 -8.09
C PHE A 99 22.07 -3.28 -9.04
N GLY A 100 21.65 -4.05 -10.04
CA GLY A 100 22.51 -4.60 -11.08
C GLY A 100 23.07 -3.54 -12.03
N GLU A 101 22.24 -2.61 -12.51
CA GLU A 101 22.66 -1.51 -13.39
C GLU A 101 23.63 -0.55 -12.69
N LYS A 102 23.49 -0.36 -11.37
CA LYS A 102 24.41 0.46 -10.56
C LYS A 102 25.73 -0.23 -10.22
N ALA A 103 25.89 -1.52 -10.53
CA ALA A 103 27.14 -2.24 -10.33
C ALA A 103 28.12 -2.09 -11.50
N GLU A 104 27.67 -1.55 -12.64
CA GLU A 104 28.47 -1.41 -13.86
C GLU A 104 28.98 0.01 -14.14
N GLU A 105 28.65 1.00 -13.29
CA GLU A 105 29.25 2.35 -13.27
C GLU A 105 30.33 2.49 -12.19
#